data_AF-A0A933UA93-F1
#
_entry.id   AF-A0A933UA93-F1
#
_cell.length_a   1.000
_cell.length_b   1.000
_cell.length_c   1.000
_cell.angle_alpha   90.00
_cell.angle_beta   90.00
_cell.angle_gamma   90.00
#
_symmetry.space_group_name_H-M   'P 1'
#
loop_
_entity.id
_entity.type
_entity.pdbx_description
1 polymer ?
#
loop_
_entity_poly.entity_id
_entity_poly.type
_entity_poly.pdbx_seq_one_letter_code
_entity_poly.pdbx_strand_id
1 'polypeptide(L)' 'MTDLLKPVRRRSRAPFAHYRKRIVVSLEPGDVLAMRLERTRTTYRATIAAVFRTLADWHARAEVRRKREERKARRGL' A
#
# COMPACT_ATOMS: atom_id res chain seq x y z
N MET A 1 17.65 -3.89 -4.15
CA MET A 1 17.40 -4.94 -3.13
C MET A 1 18.31 -6.11 -3.45
N THR A 2 18.60 -7.01 -2.50
CA THR A 2 19.18 -8.30 -2.88
C THR A 2 18.17 -9.05 -3.73
N ASP A 3 18.61 -9.59 -4.86
CA ASP A 3 17.71 -10.31 -5.76
C ASP A 3 17.08 -11.52 -5.06
N LEU A 4 15.75 -11.59 -5.15
CA LEU A 4 15.00 -12.74 -4.67
C LEU A 4 15.01 -13.81 -5.74
N LEU A 5 15.57 -14.98 -5.43
CA LEU A 5 15.47 -16.16 -6.30
C LEU A 5 14.13 -16.90 -6.14
N LYS A 6 13.39 -16.63 -5.05
CA LYS A 6 12.09 -17.24 -4.75
C LYS A 6 11.16 -16.20 -4.09
N PRO A 7 9.83 -16.30 -4.29
CA PRO A 7 8.91 -15.40 -3.65
C PRO A 7 8.92 -15.51 -2.11
N VAL A 8 9.00 -14.38 -1.43
CA VAL A 8 8.86 -14.29 0.04
C VAL A 8 7.44 -13.89 0.37
N ARG A 9 6.73 -14.69 1.17
CA ARG A 9 5.31 -14.48 1.47
C ARG A 9 5.08 -14.17 2.94
N ARG A 10 4.20 -13.21 3.23
CA ARG A 10 3.69 -12.92 4.57
C ARG A 10 2.17 -12.81 4.55
N ARG A 11 1.56 -13.15 5.68
CA ARG A 11 0.11 -13.02 5.89
C ARG A 11 -0.15 -12.02 7.01
N SER A 12 -1.18 -11.19 6.87
CA SER A 12 -1.63 -10.35 7.96
C SER A 12 -2.11 -11.21 9.14
N ARG A 13 -1.81 -10.78 10.36
CA ARG A 13 -2.25 -11.48 11.58
C ARG A 13 -3.78 -11.38 11.76
N ALA A 14 -4.31 -10.18 11.54
CA ALA A 14 -5.74 -9.89 11.65
C ALA A 14 -6.42 -9.82 10.26
N PRO A 15 -7.75 -10.05 10.20
CA PRO A 15 -8.53 -9.79 9.00
C PRO A 15 -8.47 -8.32 8.58
N PHE A 16 -8.54 -8.07 7.27
CA PHE A 16 -8.55 -6.74 6.70
C PHE A 16 -9.96 -6.16 6.63
N ALA A 17 -10.18 -5.14 7.45
CA ALA A 17 -11.36 -4.25 7.41
C ALA A 17 -12.69 -5.00 7.22
N HIS A 18 -13.59 -4.45 6.40
CA HIS A 18 -14.91 -4.99 6.13
C HIS A 18 -14.89 -6.31 5.33
N TYR A 19 -13.75 -6.70 4.74
CA TYR A 19 -13.64 -7.95 3.97
C TYR A 19 -13.59 -9.21 4.83
N ARG A 20 -13.32 -9.10 6.14
CA ARG A 20 -13.18 -10.23 7.08
C ARG A 20 -12.21 -11.34 6.60
N LYS A 21 -11.28 -11.01 5.70
CA LYS A 21 -10.28 -11.91 5.13
C LYS A 21 -8.89 -11.38 5.42
N ARG A 22 -7.91 -12.26 5.64
CA ARG A 22 -6.50 -11.85 5.80
C ARG A 22 -5.91 -11.43 4.45
N ILE A 23 -4.93 -10.55 4.48
CA ILE A 23 -4.13 -10.19 3.30
C ILE A 23 -2.94 -11.13 3.22
N VAL A 24 -2.65 -11.65 2.03
CA VAL A 24 -1.39 -12.31 1.71
C VAL A 24 -0.57 -11.36 0.83
N VAL A 25 0.62 -11.02 1.31
CA VAL A 25 1.60 -10.19 0.60
C VAL A 25 2.73 -11.10 0.16
N SER A 26 3.18 -10.97 -1.09
CA SER A 26 4.34 -11.67 -1.61
C SER A 26 5.29 -10.67 -2.26
N LEU A 27 6.57 -10.76 -1.94
CA LEU A 27 7.64 -10.14 -2.71
C LEU A 27 8.12 -11.19 -3.71
N GLU A 28 7.97 -10.89 -4.99
CA GLU A 28 8.36 -11.76 -6.11
C GLU A 28 9.71 -11.29 -6.69
N PRO A 29 10.46 -12.17 -7.39
CA PRO A 29 11.66 -11.78 -8.13
C PRO A 29 11.39 -10.58 -9.08
N GLY A 30 12.38 -9.71 -9.25
CA GLY A 30 12.25 -8.50 -10.08
C GLY A 30 11.53 -7.33 -9.39
N ASP A 31 11.65 -7.22 -8.06
CA ASP A 31 11.10 -6.12 -7.26
C ASP A 31 9.58 -5.92 -7.45
N VAL A 32 8.84 -7.03 -7.45
CA VAL A 32 7.38 -7.03 -7.58
C VAL A 32 6.71 -7.29 -6.23
N LEU A 33 5.78 -6.40 -5.86
CA LEU A 33 4.87 -6.59 -4.74
C LEU A 33 3.55 -7.17 -5.27
N ALA A 34 3.21 -8.37 -4.79
CA ALA A 34 1.93 -9.01 -5.06
C ALA A 34 1.07 -9.05 -3.78
N MET A 35 -0.20 -8.70 -3.90
CA MET A 35 -1.15 -8.70 -2.79
C MET A 35 -2.46 -9.36 -3.18
N ARG A 36 -3.03 -10.15 -2.27
CA ARG A 36 -4.36 -10.72 -2.43
C ARG A 36 -5.07 -10.88 -1.10
N LEU A 37 -6.39 -10.97 -1.15
CA LEU A 37 -7.16 -11.49 -0.02
C LEU A 37 -7.01 -13.02 0.03
N GLU A 38 -7.06 -13.56 1.24
CA GLU A 38 -7.06 -15.01 1.43
C GLU A 38 -8.33 -15.63 0.81
N ARG A 39 -8.21 -16.84 0.25
CA ARG A 39 -9.29 -17.57 -0.42
C ARG A 39 -9.92 -16.82 -1.61
N THR A 40 -9.23 -15.84 -2.19
CA THR A 40 -9.63 -15.23 -3.47
C THR A 40 -8.63 -15.58 -4.57
N ARG A 41 -9.11 -15.57 -5.82
CA ARG A 41 -8.28 -15.82 -7.01
C ARG A 41 -7.57 -14.54 -7.51
N THR A 42 -8.12 -13.37 -7.23
CA THR A 42 -7.53 -12.09 -7.66
C THR A 42 -6.26 -11.77 -6.90
N THR A 43 -5.20 -11.45 -7.64
CA THR A 43 -3.91 -10.98 -7.11
C THR A 43 -3.54 -9.68 -7.80
N TYR A 44 -3.36 -8.63 -7.03
CA TYR A 44 -2.87 -7.34 -7.50
C TYR A 44 -1.34 -7.36 -7.51
N ARG A 45 -0.73 -6.84 -8.57
CA ARG A 45 0.73 -6.80 -8.71
C ARG A 45 1.17 -5.41 -9.12
N ALA A 46 2.27 -4.95 -8.55
CA ALA A 46 2.93 -3.72 -8.94
C ALA A 46 4.44 -3.85 -8.64
N THR A 47 5.27 -3.16 -9.42
CA THR A 47 6.69 -3.01 -9.05
C THR A 47 6.81 -2.16 -7.79
N ILE A 48 7.83 -2.38 -6.97
CA ILE A 48 8.11 -1.57 -5.78
C ILE A 48 8.20 -0.08 -6.16
N ALA A 49 8.79 0.24 -7.32
CA ALA A 49 8.84 1.60 -7.83
C ALA A 49 7.44 2.21 -8.07
N ALA A 50 6.50 1.45 -8.64
CA ALA A 50 5.13 1.91 -8.84
C ALA A 50 4.38 2.10 -7.52
N VAL A 51 4.59 1.21 -6.55
CA VAL A 51 4.06 1.35 -5.19
C VAL A 51 4.62 2.61 -4.54
N PHE A 52 5.93 2.85 -4.62
CA PHE A 52 6.56 4.04 -4.06
C PHE A 52 6.00 5.33 -4.64
N ARG A 53 5.85 5.43 -5.97
CA ARG A 53 5.23 6.60 -6.62
C ARG A 53 3.82 6.87 -6.08
N THR A 54 3.03 5.82 -5.92
CA THR A 54 1.66 5.92 -5.39
C THR A 54 1.66 6.43 -3.94
N LEU A 55 2.57 5.92 -3.10
CA LEU A 55 2.73 6.38 -1.71
C LEU A 55 3.20 7.83 -1.63
N ALA A 56 4.15 8.23 -2.48
CA ALA A 56 4.64 9.61 -2.56
C ALA A 56 3.51 10.57 -2.97
N ASP A 57 2.70 10.19 -3.96
CA ASP A 57 1.54 10.97 -4.39
C ASP A 57 0.50 11.12 -3.27
N TRP A 58 0.21 10.05 -2.53
CA TRP A 58 -0.71 10.09 -1.39
C TRP A 58 -0.18 11.01 -0.28
N HIS A 59 1.11 10.92 0.04
CA HIS A 59 1.75 11.78 1.01
C HIS A 59 1.68 13.25 0.60
N ALA A 60 2.01 13.58 -0.66
CA ALA A 60 1.94 14.94 -1.17
C ALA A 60 0.50 15.50 -1.10
N ARG A 61 -0.51 14.71 -1.45
CA ARG A 61 -1.92 15.10 -1.34
C ARG A 61 -2.35 15.33 0.11
N ALA A 62 -1.90 14.49 1.04
CA ALA A 62 -2.17 14.66 2.47
C ALA A 62 -1.54 15.95 3.02
N GLU A 63 -0.31 16.27 2.65
CA GLU A 63 0.38 17.52 3.02
C GLU A 63 -0.36 18.76 2.49
N VAL A 64 -0.79 18.73 1.23
CA VAL A 64 -1.59 19.83 0.64
C VAL A 64 -2.90 20.01 1.39
N ARG A 65 -3.58 18.91 1.76
CA ARG A 65 -4.81 18.96 2.53
C ARG A 65 -4.58 19.56 3.92
N ARG A 66 -3.54 19.12 4.65
CA ARG A 66 -3.20 19.65 5.97
C ARG A 66 -2.94 21.16 5.92
N LYS A 67 -2.12 21.62 4.98
CA LYS A 67 -1.85 23.06 4.79
C LYS A 67 -3.11 23.88 4.47
N ARG A 68 -4.06 23.30 3.73
CA ARG A 68 -5.35 23.96 3.45
C ARG A 68 -6.20 24.07 4.72
N GLU A 69 -6.26 23.02 5.53
CA GLU A 69 -6.99 23.00 6.80
C GLU A 69 -6.36 23.99 7.80
N GLU A 70 -5.04 24.04 7.92
CA GLU A 70 -4.30 25.02 8.74
C GLU A 70 -4.59 26.47 8.31
N ARG A 71 -4.63 26.73 7.00
CA ARG A 71 -4.97 28.06 6.47
C ARG A 71 -6.42 28.45 6.75
N LYS A 72 -7.36 27.51 6.72
CA LYS A 72 -8.77 27.77 7.09
C LYS A 72 -8.89 28.09 8.56
N ALA A 73 -8.30 27.26 9.43
CA ALA A 73 -8.30 27.48 10.88
C ALA A 73 -7.67 28.83 11.26
N ARG A 74 -6.56 29.21 10.62
CA ARG A 74 -5.92 30.53 10.84
C ARG A 74 -6.77 31.71 10.36
N ARG A 75 -7.68 31.50 9.42
CA ARG A 75 -8.58 32.53 8.87
C ARG A 75 -9.89 32.67 9.66
N GLY A 76 -10.09 31.90 10.73
CA GLY A 76 -11.27 32.02 11.59
C GLY A 76 -12.60 31.70 10.89
N LEU A 77 -12.57 30.83 9.87
CA LEU A 77 -13.75 30.21 9.25
C LEU A 77 -13.88 28.76 9.70
#